data_AF-A0A151AJV3-F1
#
_entry.id   AF-A0A151AJV3-F1
#
_cell.length_a   1.000
_cell.length_b   1.000
_cell.length_c   1.000
_cell.angle_alpha   90.00
_cell.angle_beta   90.00
_cell.angle_gamma   90.00
#
_symmetry.space_group_name_H-M   'P 1'
#
loop_
_entity.id
_entity.type
_entity.pdbx_description
1 polymer ?
#
loop_
_entity_poly.entity_id
_entity_poly.type
_entity_poly.pdbx_seq_one_letter_code
_entity_poly.pdbx_strand_id
1 'polypeptide(L)'
;MERYDLLYRLYEGFPADTLRAYQDLVDLFPPVDSRVALEHWQRASEELDRRKSEIRAAFDEGEVYAEIAAHATRQQAFTALDLHSKYDRPANVLVLDVDETLRSAGNTDNEIPRETLSLLTEFHEDGVPIVICTGQTLENVKGFMIQGLGSELVHSGELSIVYEAGTGVFTPGHAADTKHLLYEDLDDEIVSVFDHVRSRVLREAPDDLRRNCHLQGNEFNVTMKPNFEIGSEDAVGIIDEALVYEIDLLGEAVAEVTGEESDATSEYARSFYAAADPEIHDVLESVDSVPDPGEAPDAVETFFERIDVAYYEGDAAEIGSLELNKVVGVEAALDVLGITDPFALVMGDSKSDLRVMEWVAENDSGLGAAPEHASADVLAFVRETDELVFDRGRAADMLRTIYALNRLAALD
;
A
#
# COMPACT_ATOMS: atom_id res chain seq x y z
N MET A 1 -33.11 13.12 19.42
CA MET A 1 -31.89 13.77 19.92
C MET A 1 -30.89 13.63 18.79
N GLU A 2 -30.27 14.72 18.34
CA GLU A 2 -29.34 14.61 17.21
C GLU A 2 -28.13 13.76 17.63
N ARG A 3 -27.55 12.96 16.72
CA ARG A 3 -26.42 12.06 17.02
C ARG A 3 -25.25 12.81 17.68
N TYR A 4 -25.07 14.08 17.31
CA TYR A 4 -24.11 15.01 17.88
C TYR A 4 -24.29 15.18 19.40
N ASP A 5 -25.52 15.41 19.87
CA ASP A 5 -25.84 15.55 21.30
C ASP A 5 -25.55 14.26 22.09
N LEU A 6 -25.79 13.10 21.46
CA LEU A 6 -25.54 11.80 22.07
C LEU A 6 -24.03 11.56 22.27
N LEU A 7 -23.19 11.89 21.27
CA LEU A 7 -21.73 11.82 21.43
C LEU A 7 -21.21 12.81 22.47
N TYR A 8 -21.75 14.04 22.52
CA TYR A 8 -21.42 14.98 23.60
C TYR A 8 -21.71 14.38 24.97
N ARG A 9 -22.92 13.85 25.16
CA ARG A 9 -23.33 13.22 26.42
C ARG A 9 -22.46 12.00 26.77
N LEU A 10 -22.02 11.23 25.78
CA LEU A 10 -21.14 10.07 25.98
C LEU A 10 -19.79 10.52 26.54
N TYR A 11 -19.09 11.42 25.85
CA TYR A 11 -17.74 11.83 26.24
C TYR A 11 -17.70 12.79 27.44
N GLU A 12 -18.79 13.51 27.76
CA GLU A 12 -18.90 14.28 29.00
C GLU A 12 -19.35 13.43 30.20
N GLY A 13 -20.19 12.42 29.96
CA GLY A 13 -20.79 11.59 31.00
C GLY A 13 -19.91 10.43 31.45
N PHE A 14 -19.00 9.96 30.60
CA PHE A 14 -18.20 8.76 30.84
C PHE A 14 -16.71 9.00 30.58
N PRO A 15 -15.80 8.42 31.39
CA PRO A 15 -14.36 8.58 31.23
C PRO A 15 -13.83 7.68 30.10
N ALA A 16 -14.08 8.07 28.84
CA ALA A 16 -13.73 7.29 27.65
C ALA A 16 -12.22 7.02 27.53
N ASP A 17 -11.35 7.95 27.92
CA ASP A 17 -9.89 7.73 27.92
C ASP A 17 -9.48 6.54 28.80
N THR A 18 -10.14 6.38 29.93
CA THR A 18 -9.90 5.23 30.83
C THR A 18 -10.49 3.95 30.25
N LEU A 19 -11.68 4.03 29.61
CA LEU A 19 -12.30 2.88 28.96
C LEU A 19 -11.42 2.32 27.85
N ARG A 20 -10.92 3.19 26.97
CA ARG A 20 -9.99 2.82 25.90
C ARG A 20 -8.69 2.24 26.44
N ALA A 21 -8.11 2.82 27.49
CA ALA A 21 -6.91 2.25 28.10
C ALA A 21 -7.13 0.81 28.62
N TYR A 22 -8.34 0.48 29.08
CA TYR A 22 -8.69 -0.90 29.43
C TYR A 22 -8.91 -1.77 28.19
N GLN A 23 -9.56 -1.26 27.15
CA GLN A 23 -9.73 -1.93 25.85
C GLN A 23 -8.36 -2.32 25.27
N ASP A 24 -7.45 -1.35 25.11
CA ASP A 24 -6.09 -1.55 24.61
C ASP A 24 -5.32 -2.59 25.45
N LEU A 25 -5.47 -2.57 26.77
CA LEU A 25 -4.81 -3.54 27.64
C LEU A 25 -5.35 -4.95 27.44
N VAL A 26 -6.66 -5.10 27.21
CA VAL A 26 -7.31 -6.40 27.00
C VAL A 26 -6.94 -6.98 25.65
N ASP A 27 -6.96 -6.16 24.60
CA ASP A 27 -6.73 -6.60 23.22
C ASP A 27 -5.25 -6.88 22.95
N LEU A 28 -4.37 -6.05 23.48
CA LEU A 28 -2.91 -6.16 23.26
C LEU A 28 -2.23 -7.10 24.25
N PHE A 29 -3.00 -7.79 25.10
CA PHE A 29 -2.45 -8.65 26.12
C PHE A 29 -1.76 -9.88 25.49
N PRO A 30 -0.43 -10.03 25.69
CA PRO A 30 0.29 -11.14 25.07
C PRO A 30 -0.09 -12.48 25.71
N PRO A 31 -0.02 -13.59 24.95
CA PRO A 31 -0.18 -14.92 25.51
C PRO A 31 0.97 -15.22 26.49
N VAL A 32 0.67 -15.24 27.79
CA VAL A 32 1.65 -15.48 28.85
C VAL A 32 1.13 -16.48 29.89
N ASP A 33 2.00 -17.40 30.33
CA ASP A 33 1.67 -18.40 31.37
C ASP A 33 1.80 -17.85 32.81
N SER A 34 2.05 -16.55 32.95
CA SER A 34 2.19 -15.90 34.25
C SER A 34 0.83 -15.71 34.91
N ARG A 35 0.58 -16.44 36.00
CA ARG A 35 -0.65 -16.32 36.80
C ARG A 35 -0.94 -14.88 37.22
N VAL A 36 0.08 -14.11 37.60
CA VAL A 36 -0.08 -12.71 38.01
C VAL A 36 -0.51 -11.83 36.84
N ALA A 37 0.05 -12.08 35.65
CA ALA A 37 -0.33 -11.34 34.45
C ALA A 37 -1.77 -11.68 34.04
N LEU A 38 -2.15 -12.96 34.09
CA LEU A 38 -3.52 -13.41 33.81
C LEU A 38 -4.53 -12.83 34.82
N GLU A 39 -4.21 -12.77 36.11
CA GLU A 39 -5.06 -12.11 37.10
C GLU A 39 -5.21 -10.60 36.83
N HIS A 40 -4.17 -9.94 36.34
CA HIS A 40 -4.24 -8.52 35.98
C HIS A 40 -5.14 -8.29 34.77
N TRP A 41 -4.98 -9.12 33.73
CA TRP A 41 -5.84 -9.09 32.55
C TRP A 41 -7.30 -9.39 32.88
N GLN A 42 -7.59 -10.40 33.71
CA GLN A 42 -8.94 -10.71 34.16
C GLN A 42 -9.60 -9.52 34.85
N ARG A 43 -8.88 -8.85 35.77
CA ARG A 43 -9.40 -7.65 36.44
C ARG A 43 -9.65 -6.50 35.46
N ALA A 44 -8.78 -6.33 34.47
CA ALA A 44 -8.94 -5.32 33.44
C ALA A 44 -10.17 -5.60 32.56
N SER A 45 -10.35 -6.85 32.13
CA SER A 45 -11.51 -7.31 31.37
C SER A 45 -12.82 -7.14 32.15
N GLU A 46 -12.86 -7.52 33.43
CA GLU A 46 -14.05 -7.30 34.29
C GLU A 46 -14.39 -5.81 34.45
N GLU A 47 -13.37 -4.95 34.57
CA GLU A 47 -13.56 -3.51 34.71
C GLU A 47 -13.98 -2.84 33.39
N LEU A 48 -13.44 -3.30 32.26
CA LEU A 48 -13.86 -2.91 30.91
C LEU A 48 -15.35 -3.24 30.71
N ASP A 49 -15.75 -4.48 30.99
CA ASP A 49 -17.13 -4.95 30.86
C ASP A 49 -18.09 -4.16 31.74
N ARG A 50 -17.69 -3.88 32.99
CA ARG A 50 -18.48 -3.07 33.91
C ARG A 50 -18.73 -1.68 33.35
N ARG A 51 -17.70 -1.02 32.81
CA ARG A 51 -17.81 0.34 32.26
C ARG A 51 -18.61 0.37 30.95
N LYS A 52 -18.38 -0.58 30.02
CA LYS A 52 -19.22 -0.74 28.83
C LYS A 52 -20.69 -0.93 29.22
N SER A 53 -20.96 -1.73 30.26
CA SER A 53 -22.33 -1.96 30.76
C SER A 53 -23.01 -0.70 31.32
N GLU A 54 -22.26 0.22 31.95
CA GLU A 54 -22.80 1.50 32.40
C GLU A 54 -23.23 2.39 31.22
N ILE A 55 -22.45 2.38 30.13
CA ILE A 55 -22.80 3.09 28.89
C ILE A 55 -24.02 2.42 28.24
N ARG A 56 -24.00 1.08 28.11
CA ARG A 56 -25.12 0.31 27.55
C ARG A 56 -26.46 0.62 28.23
N ALA A 57 -26.45 0.82 29.55
CA ALA A 57 -27.65 1.13 30.32
C ALA A 57 -28.12 2.60 30.19
N ALA A 58 -27.27 3.51 29.71
CA ALA A 58 -27.53 4.95 29.68
C ALA A 58 -28.06 5.47 28.32
N PHE A 59 -27.94 4.67 27.26
CA PHE A 59 -28.31 5.00 25.89
C PHE A 59 -29.21 3.90 25.30
N ASP A 60 -30.14 4.27 24.41
CA ASP A 60 -31.04 3.30 23.75
C ASP A 60 -30.24 2.34 22.85
N GLU A 61 -29.31 2.87 22.05
CA GLU A 61 -28.36 2.11 21.21
C GLU A 61 -27.02 1.91 21.94
N GLY A 62 -27.11 1.50 23.20
CA GLY A 62 -26.00 1.54 24.13
C GLY A 62 -24.81 0.63 23.80
N GLU A 63 -25.00 -0.41 22.98
CA GLU A 63 -23.89 -1.26 22.51
C GLU A 63 -22.95 -0.46 21.60
N VAL A 64 -23.49 0.21 20.59
CA VAL A 64 -22.73 1.02 19.63
C VAL A 64 -21.95 2.12 20.34
N TYR A 65 -22.58 2.83 21.28
CA TYR A 65 -21.89 3.90 22.02
C TYR A 65 -20.83 3.37 22.98
N ALA A 66 -21.01 2.17 23.55
CA ALA A 66 -19.98 1.53 24.36
C ALA A 66 -18.75 1.17 23.52
N GLU A 67 -18.96 0.64 22.31
CA GLU A 67 -17.87 0.31 21.38
C GLU A 67 -17.15 1.55 20.84
N ILE A 68 -17.88 2.61 20.48
CA ILE A 68 -17.28 3.90 20.07
C ILE A 68 -16.43 4.48 21.20
N ALA A 69 -16.92 4.52 22.43
CA ALA A 69 -16.16 5.06 23.56
C ALA A 69 -14.95 4.20 23.95
N ALA A 70 -15.00 2.90 23.68
CA ALA A 70 -13.90 1.98 23.96
C ALA A 70 -12.78 2.07 22.92
N HIS A 71 -13.09 2.44 21.67
CA HIS A 71 -12.11 2.45 20.59
C HIS A 71 -11.67 3.85 20.17
N ALA A 72 -12.56 4.85 20.17
CA ALA A 72 -12.30 6.17 19.63
C ALA A 72 -12.20 7.25 20.71
N THR A 73 -11.27 8.19 20.52
CA THR A 73 -11.31 9.48 21.24
C THR A 73 -12.55 10.27 20.86
N ARG A 74 -12.85 11.27 21.68
CA ARG A 74 -13.87 12.27 21.36
C ARG A 74 -13.65 12.86 19.96
N GLN A 75 -12.43 13.29 19.64
CA GLN A 75 -12.14 13.90 18.33
C GLN A 75 -12.42 12.93 17.19
N GLN A 76 -11.90 11.70 17.26
CA GLN A 76 -12.11 10.66 16.25
C GLN A 76 -13.61 10.34 16.06
N ALA A 77 -14.39 10.24 17.14
CA ALA A 77 -15.82 9.97 17.05
C ALA A 77 -16.61 11.12 16.39
N PHE A 78 -16.21 12.38 16.62
CA PHE A 78 -16.82 13.53 15.94
C PHE A 78 -16.43 13.57 14.47
N THR A 79 -15.15 13.34 14.13
CA THR A 79 -14.72 13.20 12.73
C THR A 79 -15.50 12.08 12.02
N ALA A 80 -15.65 10.93 12.66
CA ALA A 80 -16.45 9.82 12.14
C ALA A 80 -17.92 10.21 11.89
N LEU A 81 -18.52 10.99 12.79
CA LEU A 81 -19.89 11.48 12.62
C LEU A 81 -20.01 12.49 11.48
N ASP A 82 -19.02 13.35 11.29
CA ASP A 82 -18.96 14.30 10.17
C ASP A 82 -18.83 13.55 8.83
N LEU A 83 -17.96 12.54 8.77
CA LEU A 83 -17.84 11.64 7.61
C LEU A 83 -19.16 10.91 7.33
N HIS A 84 -19.79 10.31 8.34
CA HIS A 84 -21.09 9.65 8.18
C HIS A 84 -22.15 10.63 7.67
N SER A 85 -22.15 11.86 8.16
CA SER A 85 -23.10 12.88 7.73
C SER A 85 -22.85 13.35 6.29
N LYS A 86 -21.59 13.31 5.83
CA LYS A 86 -21.19 13.70 4.48
C LYS A 86 -21.50 12.62 3.45
N TYR A 87 -21.19 11.36 3.77
CA TYR A 87 -21.22 10.26 2.80
C TYR A 87 -22.38 9.29 3.01
N ASP A 88 -22.93 9.18 4.22
CA ASP A 88 -24.00 8.23 4.60
C ASP A 88 -23.65 6.77 4.30
N ARG A 89 -22.36 6.43 4.42
CA ARG A 89 -21.81 5.12 4.07
C ARG A 89 -20.77 4.65 5.11
N PRO A 90 -20.80 3.38 5.53
CA PRO A 90 -19.68 2.77 6.24
C PRO A 90 -18.53 2.48 5.27
N ALA A 91 -17.31 2.45 5.78
CA ALA A 91 -16.19 1.87 5.04
C ALA A 91 -16.35 0.34 5.00
N ASN A 92 -16.55 -0.22 3.81
CA ASN A 92 -16.80 -1.65 3.61
C ASN A 92 -15.59 -2.43 3.11
N VAL A 93 -14.45 -1.76 2.90
CA VAL A 93 -13.16 -2.37 2.56
C VAL A 93 -12.02 -1.45 3.00
N LEU A 94 -10.89 -2.03 3.41
CA LEU A 94 -9.66 -1.30 3.71
C LEU A 94 -8.64 -1.54 2.59
N VAL A 95 -8.07 -0.48 2.01
CA VAL A 95 -6.99 -0.53 1.03
C VAL A 95 -5.76 0.13 1.63
N LEU A 96 -4.75 -0.66 1.97
CA LEU A 96 -3.69 -0.23 2.87
C LEU A 96 -2.31 -0.44 2.24
N ASP A 97 -1.56 0.64 2.08
CA ASP A 97 -0.12 0.55 1.88
C ASP A 97 0.61 0.14 3.16
N VAL A 98 1.79 -0.46 3.04
CA VAL A 98 2.54 -1.01 4.18
C VAL A 98 3.65 -0.06 4.63
N ASP A 99 4.58 0.26 3.75
CA ASP A 99 5.84 0.93 4.08
C ASP A 99 5.63 2.43 4.24
N GLU A 100 6.18 3.02 5.29
CA GLU A 100 5.91 4.41 5.71
C GLU A 100 4.42 4.76 5.96
N THR A 101 3.49 3.81 5.78
CA THR A 101 2.06 3.94 6.05
C THR A 101 1.63 3.18 7.32
N LEU A 102 1.53 1.85 7.26
CA LEU A 102 1.18 1.02 8.43
C LEU A 102 2.38 0.80 9.36
N ARG A 103 3.59 0.79 8.79
CA ARG A 103 4.87 0.75 9.51
C ARG A 103 5.76 1.89 9.06
N SER A 104 6.83 2.15 9.80
CA SER A 104 7.81 3.16 9.42
C SER A 104 9.17 2.88 10.05
N ALA A 105 10.24 3.12 9.29
CA ALA A 105 11.61 2.92 9.76
C ALA A 105 11.96 3.79 10.97
N GLY A 106 11.43 5.01 11.02
CA GLY A 106 11.82 5.98 12.03
C GLY A 106 11.10 5.84 13.38
N ASN A 107 9.87 5.32 13.39
CA ASN A 107 9.05 5.28 14.62
C ASN A 107 8.64 3.87 15.05
N THR A 108 8.56 2.92 14.12
CA THR A 108 8.07 1.57 14.44
C THR A 108 9.11 0.48 14.17
N ASP A 109 10.36 0.86 13.91
CA ASP A 109 11.48 -0.05 13.64
C ASP A 109 11.16 -1.03 12.49
N ASN A 110 10.43 -0.55 11.47
CA ASN A 110 9.93 -1.36 10.34
C ASN A 110 9.00 -2.53 10.73
N GLU A 111 8.33 -2.44 11.87
CA GLU A 111 7.24 -3.35 12.25
C GLU A 111 5.90 -2.62 12.22
N ILE A 112 4.80 -3.30 11.85
CA ILE A 112 3.46 -2.75 12.06
C ILE A 112 3.17 -2.80 13.57
N PRO A 113 2.77 -1.68 14.19
CA PRO A 113 2.41 -1.66 15.62
C PRO A 113 1.32 -2.68 15.96
N ARG A 114 1.43 -3.31 17.13
CA ARG A 114 0.42 -4.28 17.62
C ARG A 114 -0.99 -3.70 17.69
N GLU A 115 -1.11 -2.42 18.04
CA GLU A 115 -2.38 -1.69 18.06
C GLU A 115 -3.05 -1.70 16.68
N THR A 116 -2.27 -1.43 15.62
CA THR A 116 -2.75 -1.48 14.24
C THR A 116 -3.16 -2.91 13.86
N LEU A 117 -2.34 -3.93 14.15
CA LEU A 117 -2.66 -5.33 13.85
C LEU A 117 -3.95 -5.80 14.56
N SER A 118 -4.15 -5.38 15.81
CA SER A 118 -5.35 -5.68 16.58
C SER A 118 -6.60 -5.11 15.91
N LEU A 119 -6.55 -3.84 15.48
CA LEU A 119 -7.68 -3.21 14.79
C LEU A 119 -7.96 -3.85 13.42
N LEU A 120 -6.92 -4.22 12.66
CA LEU A 120 -7.11 -4.95 11.40
C LEU A 120 -7.77 -6.32 11.62
N THR A 121 -7.43 -6.99 12.72
CA THR A 121 -8.10 -8.24 13.10
C THR A 121 -9.57 -8.00 13.45
N GLU A 122 -9.87 -6.94 14.19
CA GLU A 122 -11.25 -6.58 14.55
C GLU A 122 -12.09 -6.21 13.30
N PHE A 123 -11.53 -5.45 12.36
CA PHE A 123 -12.19 -5.16 11.08
C PHE A 123 -12.48 -6.45 10.28
N HIS A 124 -11.51 -7.37 10.24
CA HIS A 124 -11.71 -8.67 9.60
C HIS A 124 -12.81 -9.49 10.28
N GLU A 125 -12.84 -9.53 11.62
CA GLU A 125 -13.89 -10.22 12.40
C GLU A 125 -15.28 -9.59 12.21
N ASP A 126 -15.34 -8.27 11.97
CA ASP A 126 -16.55 -7.53 11.60
C ASP A 126 -16.95 -7.73 10.12
N GLY A 127 -16.19 -8.50 9.35
CA GLY A 127 -16.47 -8.82 7.95
C GLY A 127 -16.09 -7.72 6.96
N VAL A 128 -15.15 -6.83 7.32
CA VAL A 128 -14.58 -5.81 6.43
C VAL A 128 -13.34 -6.38 5.76
N PRO A 129 -13.34 -6.62 4.43
CA PRO A 129 -12.18 -7.15 3.73
C PRO A 129 -11.00 -6.19 3.73
N ILE A 130 -9.79 -6.74 3.63
CA ILE A 130 -8.53 -5.99 3.66
C ILE A 130 -7.75 -6.25 2.38
N VAL A 131 -7.41 -5.18 1.66
CA VAL A 131 -6.53 -5.19 0.50
C VAL A 131 -5.22 -4.53 0.90
N ILE A 132 -4.15 -5.31 0.98
CA ILE A 132 -2.79 -4.80 1.17
C ILE A 132 -2.24 -4.42 -0.20
N CYS A 133 -1.81 -3.19 -0.40
CA CYS A 133 -1.35 -2.69 -1.69
C CYS A 133 0.08 -2.14 -1.60
N THR A 134 1.05 -2.83 -2.19
CA THR A 134 2.48 -2.51 -1.98
C THR A 134 3.31 -2.69 -3.25
N GLY A 135 4.44 -1.97 -3.32
CA GLY A 135 5.50 -2.21 -4.32
C GLY A 135 6.33 -3.47 -4.06
N GLN A 136 6.18 -4.13 -2.91
CA GLN A 136 6.97 -5.31 -2.56
C GLN A 136 6.52 -6.58 -3.31
N THR A 137 7.42 -7.55 -3.40
CA THR A 137 7.12 -8.89 -3.93
C THR A 137 6.12 -9.62 -3.05
N LEU A 138 5.32 -10.51 -3.68
CA LEU A 138 4.30 -11.30 -3.00
C LEU A 138 4.85 -12.06 -1.80
N GLU A 139 5.97 -12.77 -1.96
CA GLU A 139 6.52 -13.61 -0.88
C GLU A 139 6.96 -12.79 0.33
N ASN A 140 7.47 -11.57 0.13
CA ASN A 140 7.87 -10.70 1.23
C ASN A 140 6.66 -10.20 2.01
N VAL A 141 5.69 -9.59 1.33
CA VAL A 141 4.50 -9.04 1.98
C VAL A 141 3.63 -10.14 2.60
N LYS A 142 3.49 -11.29 1.93
CA LYS A 142 2.76 -12.45 2.48
C LYS A 142 3.45 -12.99 3.74
N GLY A 143 4.77 -13.14 3.73
CA GLY A 143 5.53 -13.60 4.88
C GLY A 143 5.34 -12.67 6.08
N PHE A 144 5.43 -11.36 5.82
CA PHE A 144 5.21 -10.32 6.82
C PHE A 144 3.76 -10.28 7.34
N MET A 145 2.75 -10.36 6.48
CA MET A 145 1.34 -10.41 6.87
C MET A 145 1.02 -11.64 7.73
N ILE A 146 1.58 -12.81 7.40
CA ILE A 146 1.41 -14.03 8.21
C ILE A 146 2.05 -13.86 9.59
N GLN A 147 3.17 -13.17 9.69
CA GLN A 147 3.81 -12.87 10.98
C GLN A 147 3.01 -11.88 11.83
N GLY A 148 2.41 -10.86 11.20
CA GLY A 148 1.64 -9.82 11.88
C GLY A 148 0.21 -10.24 12.24
N LEU A 149 -0.57 -10.67 11.25
CA LEU A 149 -2.01 -10.97 11.36
C LEU A 149 -2.31 -12.46 11.58
N GLY A 150 -1.30 -13.32 11.43
CA GLY A 150 -1.47 -14.76 11.56
C GLY A 150 -1.93 -15.44 10.26
N SER A 151 -1.65 -16.73 10.15
CA SER A 151 -1.93 -17.50 8.93
C SER A 151 -3.43 -17.66 8.65
N GLU A 152 -4.27 -17.65 9.68
CA GLU A 152 -5.72 -17.86 9.53
C GLU A 152 -6.37 -16.68 8.83
N LEU A 153 -6.11 -15.45 9.29
CA LEU A 153 -6.62 -14.23 8.69
C LEU A 153 -6.12 -14.07 7.25
N VAL A 154 -4.81 -14.27 7.00
CA VAL A 154 -4.25 -14.16 5.64
C VAL A 154 -4.88 -15.16 4.67
N HIS A 155 -5.30 -16.34 5.15
CA HIS A 155 -5.93 -17.37 4.30
C HIS A 155 -7.46 -17.42 4.44
N SER A 156 -8.08 -16.35 4.94
CA SER A 156 -9.51 -16.30 5.25
C SER A 156 -10.42 -16.28 4.02
N GLY A 157 -9.94 -15.80 2.87
CA GLY A 157 -10.80 -15.42 1.74
C GLY A 157 -11.13 -13.93 1.69
N GLU A 158 -10.82 -13.17 2.74
CA GLU A 158 -11.22 -11.76 2.88
C GLU A 158 -10.03 -10.80 2.97
N LEU A 159 -8.82 -11.35 2.86
CA LEU A 159 -7.59 -10.57 2.69
C LEU A 159 -7.04 -10.79 1.28
N SER A 160 -6.77 -9.70 0.58
CA SER A 160 -6.12 -9.68 -0.72
C SER A 160 -4.81 -8.91 -0.66
N ILE A 161 -3.85 -9.30 -1.48
CA ILE A 161 -2.53 -8.65 -1.60
C ILE A 161 -2.33 -8.26 -3.06
N VAL A 162 -2.27 -6.95 -3.30
CA VAL A 162 -1.78 -6.35 -4.53
C VAL A 162 -0.28 -6.11 -4.36
N TYR A 163 0.53 -6.83 -5.13
CA TYR A 163 1.99 -6.82 -5.03
C TYR A 163 2.64 -6.22 -6.27
N GLU A 164 3.92 -5.83 -6.13
CA GLU A 164 4.72 -5.23 -7.22
C GLU A 164 3.95 -4.11 -7.93
N ALA A 165 3.39 -3.21 -7.11
CA ALA A 165 2.65 -2.02 -7.54
C ALA A 165 1.47 -2.30 -8.49
N GLY A 166 0.84 -3.48 -8.41
CA GLY A 166 -0.30 -3.83 -9.26
C GLY A 166 0.05 -4.80 -10.40
N THR A 167 1.21 -5.43 -10.35
CA THR A 167 1.58 -6.50 -11.28
C THR A 167 0.74 -7.77 -11.11
N GLY A 168 0.27 -8.01 -9.89
CA GLY A 168 -0.56 -9.16 -9.58
C GLY A 168 -1.36 -9.01 -8.30
N VAL A 169 -2.33 -9.88 -8.15
CA VAL A 169 -3.24 -9.95 -7.01
C VAL A 169 -3.22 -11.36 -6.45
N PHE A 170 -3.09 -11.47 -5.13
CA PHE A 170 -3.15 -12.73 -4.41
C PHE A 170 -4.23 -12.68 -3.34
N THR A 171 -5.31 -13.43 -3.55
CA THR A 171 -6.45 -13.53 -2.63
C THR A 171 -6.65 -15.00 -2.24
N PRO A 172 -5.99 -15.49 -1.18
CA PRO A 172 -6.16 -16.85 -0.69
C PRO A 172 -7.62 -17.28 -0.52
N GLY A 173 -7.94 -18.53 -0.81
CA GLY A 173 -9.27 -19.09 -0.58
C GLY A 173 -10.22 -19.04 -1.79
N HIS A 174 -9.79 -18.43 -2.89
CA HIS A 174 -10.61 -18.22 -4.10
C HIS A 174 -10.33 -19.21 -5.24
N ALA A 175 -9.87 -20.43 -4.92
CA ALA A 175 -9.63 -21.50 -5.90
C ALA A 175 -8.73 -21.05 -7.07
N ALA A 176 -9.22 -21.09 -8.32
CA ALA A 176 -8.46 -20.67 -9.50
C ALA A 176 -8.13 -19.17 -9.47
N ASP A 177 -8.97 -18.38 -8.79
CA ASP A 177 -8.85 -16.93 -8.65
C ASP A 177 -7.97 -16.54 -7.44
N THR A 178 -7.25 -17.51 -6.86
CA THR A 178 -6.34 -17.25 -5.73
C THR A 178 -5.19 -16.33 -6.11
N LYS A 179 -4.72 -16.43 -7.36
CA LYS A 179 -3.60 -15.67 -7.86
C LYS A 179 -3.88 -15.21 -9.28
N HIS A 180 -4.00 -13.90 -9.44
CA HIS A 180 -4.18 -13.23 -10.73
C HIS A 180 -2.88 -12.54 -11.12
N LEU A 181 -2.38 -12.90 -12.29
CA LEU A 181 -1.18 -12.33 -12.88
C LEU A 181 -1.65 -11.27 -13.86
N LEU A 182 -1.74 -10.01 -13.42
CA LEU A 182 -2.38 -8.95 -14.22
C LEU A 182 -1.59 -8.61 -15.48
N TYR A 183 -0.30 -8.93 -15.49
CA TYR A 183 0.52 -8.85 -16.70
C TYR A 183 0.09 -9.82 -17.81
N GLU A 184 -0.70 -10.87 -17.53
CA GLU A 184 -1.25 -11.78 -18.55
C GLU A 184 -2.32 -11.10 -19.43
N ASP A 185 -2.90 -9.98 -18.97
CA ASP A 185 -3.89 -9.19 -19.71
C ASP A 185 -3.25 -8.09 -20.57
N LEU A 186 -1.93 -7.91 -20.50
CA LEU A 186 -1.19 -6.98 -21.36
C LEU A 186 -1.13 -7.48 -22.81
N ASP A 187 -0.87 -6.57 -23.74
CA ASP A 187 -0.64 -6.93 -25.13
C ASP A 187 0.55 -7.90 -25.27
N ASP A 188 0.39 -8.95 -26.10
CA ASP A 188 1.41 -9.98 -26.36
C ASP A 188 2.79 -9.36 -26.72
N GLU A 189 2.78 -8.22 -27.39
CA GLU A 189 4.00 -7.50 -27.79
C GLU A 189 4.73 -6.88 -26.58
N ILE A 190 4.00 -6.33 -25.60
CA ILE A 190 4.60 -5.83 -24.35
C ILE A 190 5.19 -6.98 -23.55
N VAL A 191 4.42 -8.06 -23.36
CA VAL A 191 4.91 -9.26 -22.66
C VAL A 191 6.17 -9.80 -23.33
N SER A 192 6.22 -9.81 -24.66
CA SER A 192 7.42 -10.19 -25.42
C SER A 192 8.63 -9.30 -25.13
N VAL A 193 8.48 -7.98 -25.01
CA VAL A 193 9.59 -7.08 -24.64
C VAL A 193 10.17 -7.46 -23.26
N PHE A 194 9.30 -7.66 -22.25
CA PHE A 194 9.75 -8.04 -20.90
C PHE A 194 10.42 -9.41 -20.87
N ASP A 195 9.89 -10.39 -21.61
CA ASP A 195 10.51 -11.71 -21.75
C ASP A 195 11.91 -11.63 -22.39
N HIS A 196 12.08 -10.76 -23.40
CA HIS A 196 13.38 -10.52 -24.03
C HIS A 196 14.37 -9.93 -23.04
N VAL A 197 14.01 -8.84 -22.36
CA VAL A 197 14.85 -8.18 -21.35
C VAL A 197 15.23 -9.19 -20.26
N ARG A 198 14.25 -9.83 -19.63
CA ARG A 198 14.46 -10.76 -18.51
C ARG A 198 15.34 -11.96 -18.86
N SER A 199 15.21 -12.50 -20.08
CA SER A 199 16.02 -13.66 -20.51
C SER A 199 17.49 -13.32 -20.77
N ARG A 200 17.81 -12.03 -20.96
CA ARG A 200 19.14 -11.53 -21.34
C ARG A 200 19.82 -10.76 -20.23
N VAL A 201 19.08 -10.06 -19.37
CA VAL A 201 19.59 -9.06 -18.41
C VAL A 201 20.81 -9.52 -17.62
N LEU A 202 20.82 -10.70 -16.98
CA LEU A 202 22.03 -11.21 -16.30
C LEU A 202 22.96 -12.03 -17.20
N ARG A 203 22.43 -12.63 -18.27
CA ARG A 203 23.20 -13.51 -19.16
C ARG A 203 24.20 -12.72 -19.99
N GLU A 204 23.80 -11.55 -20.42
CA GLU A 204 24.53 -10.67 -21.32
C GLU A 204 25.11 -9.45 -20.63
N ALA A 205 24.81 -9.28 -19.33
CA ALA A 205 25.41 -8.23 -18.52
C ALA A 205 26.94 -8.28 -18.58
N PRO A 206 27.59 -7.10 -18.67
CA PRO A 206 29.01 -6.92 -18.43
C PRO A 206 29.49 -7.67 -17.17
N ASP A 207 30.76 -8.10 -17.20
CA ASP A 207 31.36 -8.90 -16.13
C ASP A 207 31.25 -8.28 -14.74
N ASP A 208 31.25 -6.94 -14.67
CA ASP A 208 31.17 -6.21 -13.41
C ASP A 208 29.73 -6.22 -12.85
N LEU A 209 28.74 -5.76 -13.65
CA LEU A 209 27.32 -5.85 -13.31
C LEU A 209 26.90 -7.27 -12.91
N ARG A 210 27.34 -8.29 -13.66
CA ARG A 210 26.98 -9.69 -13.39
C ARG A 210 27.53 -10.23 -12.06
N ARG A 211 28.59 -9.62 -11.51
CA ARG A 211 29.17 -10.00 -10.21
C ARG A 211 28.65 -9.15 -9.06
N ASN A 212 28.35 -7.89 -9.36
CA ASN A 212 28.06 -6.86 -8.37
C ASN A 212 26.57 -6.50 -8.30
N CYS A 213 25.72 -7.08 -9.16
CA CYS A 213 24.27 -6.99 -9.09
C CYS A 213 23.60 -8.36 -8.96
N HIS A 214 22.33 -8.35 -8.58
CA HIS A 214 21.42 -9.49 -8.68
C HIS A 214 20.05 -9.01 -9.15
N LEU A 215 19.22 -9.94 -9.65
CA LEU A 215 17.82 -9.63 -9.95
C LEU A 215 16.97 -9.78 -8.69
N GLN A 216 16.11 -8.79 -8.44
CA GLN A 216 15.02 -8.95 -7.50
C GLN A 216 14.06 -10.04 -8.00
N GLY A 217 13.50 -10.82 -7.08
CA GLY A 217 12.56 -11.92 -7.39
C GLY A 217 11.17 -11.44 -7.78
N ASN A 218 11.07 -10.44 -8.66
CA ASN A 218 9.83 -9.89 -9.17
C ASN A 218 9.16 -10.84 -10.17
N GLU A 219 7.84 -10.85 -10.22
CA GLU A 219 7.08 -11.73 -11.11
C GLU A 219 7.06 -11.22 -12.55
N PHE A 220 7.00 -9.90 -12.76
CA PHE A 220 6.99 -9.31 -14.10
C PHE A 220 8.10 -8.26 -14.31
N ASN A 221 8.19 -7.27 -13.42
CA ASN A 221 9.20 -6.21 -13.51
C ASN A 221 10.62 -6.80 -13.54
N VAL A 222 11.55 -6.12 -14.20
CA VAL A 222 12.96 -6.50 -14.22
C VAL A 222 13.72 -5.47 -13.41
N THR A 223 14.28 -5.89 -12.29
CA THR A 223 14.93 -4.97 -11.34
C THR A 223 16.31 -5.48 -10.99
N MET A 224 17.33 -4.70 -11.31
CA MET A 224 18.71 -4.93 -10.91
C MET A 224 19.01 -4.20 -9.60
N LYS A 225 19.47 -4.97 -8.59
CA LYS A 225 19.89 -4.46 -7.28
C LYS A 225 21.38 -4.66 -7.02
N PRO A 226 22.06 -3.78 -6.27
CA PRO A 226 23.47 -3.91 -5.98
C PRO A 226 23.72 -5.01 -4.95
N ASN A 227 24.89 -5.65 -5.02
CA ASN A 227 25.43 -6.54 -3.98
C ASN A 227 26.26 -5.76 -2.94
N PHE A 228 26.01 -4.45 -2.83
CA PHE A 228 26.62 -3.53 -1.89
C PHE A 228 25.58 -3.03 -0.88
N GLU A 229 26.06 -2.33 0.16
CA GLU A 229 25.16 -1.64 1.09
C GLU A 229 24.43 -0.52 0.35
N ILE A 230 23.10 -0.49 0.46
CA ILE A 230 22.24 0.49 -0.22
C ILE A 230 22.70 1.91 0.14
N GLY A 231 22.84 2.77 -0.87
CA GLY A 231 23.30 4.15 -0.72
C GLY A 231 24.81 4.32 -0.49
N SER A 232 25.61 3.25 -0.51
CA SER A 232 27.07 3.38 -0.55
C SER A 232 27.55 3.87 -1.92
N GLU A 233 28.73 4.52 -1.97
CA GLU A 233 29.32 5.01 -3.23
C GLU A 233 29.46 3.89 -4.28
N ASP A 234 29.81 2.67 -3.84
CA ASP A 234 29.91 1.49 -4.71
C ASP A 234 28.52 1.05 -5.23
N ALA A 235 27.47 1.16 -4.41
CA ALA A 235 26.10 0.85 -4.81
C ALA A 235 25.58 1.86 -5.83
N VAL A 236 25.86 3.15 -5.63
CA VAL A 236 25.49 4.20 -6.60
C VAL A 236 26.16 3.92 -7.93
N GLY A 237 27.49 3.77 -7.96
CA GLY A 237 28.22 3.56 -9.21
C GLY A 237 27.77 2.32 -9.99
N ILE A 238 27.50 1.20 -9.32
CA ILE A 238 27.07 -0.02 -10.02
C ILE A 238 25.62 0.09 -10.53
N ILE A 239 24.76 0.85 -9.86
CA ILE A 239 23.36 1.03 -10.29
C ILE A 239 23.26 2.04 -11.42
N ASP A 240 24.13 3.05 -11.46
CA ASP A 240 24.26 3.95 -12.61
C ASP A 240 24.64 3.16 -13.88
N GLU A 241 25.61 2.25 -13.77
CA GLU A 241 25.98 1.35 -14.87
C GLU A 241 24.84 0.38 -15.23
N ALA A 242 24.11 -0.13 -14.24
CA ALA A 242 22.98 -1.03 -14.46
C ALA A 242 21.83 -0.34 -15.20
N LEU A 243 21.51 0.90 -14.83
CA LEU A 243 20.47 1.71 -15.45
C LEU A 243 20.74 1.89 -16.96
N VAL A 244 21.96 2.30 -17.32
CA VAL A 244 22.33 2.50 -18.73
C VAL A 244 22.20 1.17 -19.51
N TYR A 245 22.68 0.08 -18.91
CA TYR A 245 22.59 -1.25 -19.52
C TYR A 245 21.13 -1.73 -19.69
N GLU A 246 20.26 -1.50 -18.70
CA GLU A 246 18.85 -1.88 -18.79
C GLU A 246 18.11 -1.05 -19.85
N ILE A 247 18.37 0.26 -19.94
CA ILE A 247 17.81 1.12 -21.00
C ILE A 247 18.26 0.63 -22.39
N ASP A 248 19.54 0.27 -22.54
CA ASP A 248 20.05 -0.28 -23.81
C ASP A 248 19.33 -1.56 -24.18
N LEU A 249 19.28 -2.51 -23.24
CA LEU A 249 18.66 -3.81 -23.44
C LEU A 249 17.16 -3.71 -23.74
N LEU A 250 16.47 -2.76 -23.11
CA LEU A 250 15.09 -2.41 -23.42
C LEU A 250 14.96 -1.92 -24.87
N GLY A 251 15.84 -1.01 -25.31
CA GLY A 251 15.89 -0.56 -26.69
C GLY A 251 16.11 -1.70 -27.68
N GLU A 252 17.01 -2.64 -27.38
CA GLU A 252 17.22 -3.83 -28.23
C GLU A 252 15.97 -4.72 -28.29
N ALA A 253 15.29 -4.92 -27.17
CA ALA A 253 14.08 -5.73 -27.10
C ALA A 253 12.93 -5.10 -27.90
N VAL A 254 12.76 -3.77 -27.81
CA VAL A 254 11.77 -3.03 -28.61
C VAL A 254 12.13 -3.08 -30.10
N ALA A 255 13.42 -2.98 -30.46
CA ALA A 255 13.87 -3.11 -31.84
C ALA A 255 13.51 -4.49 -32.44
N GLU A 256 13.67 -5.56 -31.67
CA GLU A 256 13.32 -6.91 -32.11
C GLU A 256 11.82 -7.07 -32.38
N VAL A 257 10.96 -6.51 -31.52
CA VAL A 257 9.51 -6.56 -31.67
C VAL A 257 9.02 -5.69 -32.83
N THR A 258 9.58 -4.49 -32.99
CA THR A 258 9.20 -3.52 -34.03
C THR A 258 9.84 -3.81 -35.39
N GLY A 259 10.94 -4.57 -35.42
CA GLY A 259 11.73 -4.85 -36.62
C GLY A 259 12.69 -3.71 -37.02
N GLU A 260 12.98 -2.79 -36.09
CA GLU A 260 13.89 -1.66 -36.27
C GLU A 260 15.36 -2.01 -35.98
N GLU A 261 16.28 -1.07 -36.21
CA GLU A 261 17.71 -1.26 -35.91
C GLU A 261 17.99 -1.11 -34.40
N SER A 262 18.67 -2.10 -33.82
CA SER A 262 18.94 -2.20 -32.38
C SER A 262 19.68 -0.98 -31.83
N ASP A 263 20.82 -0.63 -32.43
CA ASP A 263 21.67 0.48 -31.94
C ASP A 263 20.91 1.83 -31.94
N ALA A 264 20.14 2.10 -32.99
CA ALA A 264 19.32 3.31 -33.08
C ALA A 264 18.20 3.32 -32.03
N THR A 265 17.58 2.16 -31.77
CA THR A 265 16.48 2.04 -30.79
C THR A 265 16.97 2.22 -29.35
N SER A 266 18.15 1.71 -29.02
CA SER A 266 18.80 1.98 -27.72
C SER A 266 19.13 3.47 -27.56
N GLU A 267 19.57 4.16 -28.62
CA GLU A 267 19.76 5.61 -28.57
C GLU A 267 18.43 6.36 -28.35
N TYR A 268 17.35 5.95 -29.02
CA TYR A 268 16.01 6.51 -28.77
C TYR A 268 15.55 6.29 -27.33
N ALA A 269 15.76 5.09 -26.77
CA ALA A 269 15.39 4.78 -25.39
C ALA A 269 16.10 5.72 -24.41
N ARG A 270 17.43 5.88 -24.53
CA ARG A 270 18.19 6.82 -23.69
C ARG A 270 17.68 8.24 -23.80
N SER A 271 17.43 8.73 -25.02
CA SER A 271 16.92 10.08 -25.25
C SER A 271 15.53 10.29 -24.63
N PHE A 272 14.64 9.31 -24.79
CA PHE A 272 13.28 9.34 -24.25
C PHE A 272 13.28 9.38 -22.72
N TYR A 273 13.96 8.44 -22.06
CA TYR A 273 13.96 8.36 -20.59
C TYR A 273 14.77 9.49 -19.92
N ALA A 274 15.82 10.01 -20.57
CA ALA A 274 16.50 11.23 -20.12
C ALA A 274 15.57 12.48 -20.19
N ALA A 275 14.70 12.55 -21.19
CA ALA A 275 13.75 13.65 -21.29
C ALA A 275 12.61 13.54 -20.26
N ALA A 276 12.27 12.31 -19.86
CA ALA A 276 11.20 12.03 -18.90
C ALA A 276 11.63 12.23 -17.44
N ASP A 277 12.87 11.86 -17.08
CA ASP A 277 13.35 11.90 -15.69
C ASP A 277 14.72 12.61 -15.56
N PRO A 278 14.80 13.72 -14.81
CA PRO A 278 16.05 14.44 -14.58
C PRO A 278 17.16 13.61 -13.90
N GLU A 279 16.83 12.65 -13.03
CA GLU A 279 17.82 11.81 -12.37
C GLU A 279 18.45 10.82 -13.36
N ILE A 280 17.63 10.24 -14.25
CA ILE A 280 18.10 9.40 -15.35
C ILE A 280 18.97 10.22 -16.32
N HIS A 281 18.56 11.46 -16.62
CA HIS A 281 19.36 12.38 -17.44
C HIS A 281 20.76 12.60 -16.84
N ASP A 282 20.85 12.90 -15.54
CA ASP A 282 22.11 13.17 -14.86
C ASP A 282 23.04 11.95 -14.89
N VAL A 283 22.50 10.74 -14.69
CA VAL A 283 23.27 9.49 -14.84
C VAL A 283 23.80 9.35 -16.27
N LEU A 284 22.95 9.50 -17.29
CA LEU A 284 23.34 9.36 -18.69
C LEU A 284 24.37 10.43 -19.13
N GLU A 285 24.27 11.66 -18.62
CA GLU A 285 25.25 12.72 -18.88
C GLU A 285 26.61 12.37 -18.26
N SER A 286 26.62 11.81 -17.04
CA SER A 286 27.86 11.45 -16.33
C SER A 286 28.72 10.40 -17.06
N VAL A 287 28.10 9.54 -17.87
CA VAL A 287 28.75 8.51 -18.68
C VAL A 287 28.84 8.86 -20.17
N ASP A 288 28.72 10.14 -20.53
CA ASP A 288 28.76 10.65 -21.92
C ASP A 288 27.79 9.87 -22.87
N SER A 289 26.61 9.50 -22.36
CA SER A 289 25.67 8.58 -23.00
C SER A 289 24.32 9.20 -23.34
N VAL A 290 24.22 10.53 -23.43
CA VAL A 290 23.02 11.22 -23.95
C VAL A 290 23.17 11.40 -25.47
N PRO A 291 22.54 10.56 -26.31
CA PRO A 291 22.54 10.75 -27.75
C PRO A 291 21.54 11.84 -28.17
N ASP A 292 21.72 12.36 -29.38
CA ASP A 292 20.70 13.14 -30.11
C ASP A 292 20.34 12.37 -31.39
N PRO A 293 19.55 11.28 -31.28
CA PRO A 293 19.25 10.38 -32.40
C PRO A 293 18.18 10.95 -33.35
N GLY A 294 17.64 12.13 -33.05
CA GLY A 294 16.46 12.69 -33.71
C GLY A 294 15.15 12.08 -33.19
N GLU A 295 14.08 12.20 -33.98
CA GLU A 295 12.76 11.66 -33.62
C GLU A 295 12.73 10.14 -33.79
N ALA A 296 12.21 9.43 -32.79
CA ALA A 296 11.98 8.00 -32.85
C ALA A 296 10.83 7.67 -33.82
N PRO A 297 10.83 6.50 -34.48
CA PRO A 297 9.64 6.03 -35.19
C PRO A 297 8.43 5.89 -34.25
N ASP A 298 7.23 6.27 -34.70
CA ASP A 298 5.99 6.20 -33.90
C ASP A 298 5.79 4.86 -33.19
N ALA A 299 6.15 3.75 -33.86
CA ALA A 299 6.02 2.41 -33.30
C ALA A 299 6.94 2.18 -32.08
N VAL A 300 8.16 2.73 -32.11
CA VAL A 300 9.13 2.66 -31.01
C VAL A 300 8.68 3.57 -29.86
N GLU A 301 8.29 4.81 -30.17
CA GLU A 301 7.81 5.78 -29.18
C GLU A 301 6.59 5.23 -28.42
N THR A 302 5.66 4.56 -29.11
CA THR A 302 4.49 3.92 -28.50
C THR A 302 4.88 2.89 -27.42
N PHE A 303 5.99 2.15 -27.58
CA PHE A 303 6.45 1.23 -26.53
C PHE A 303 7.01 1.99 -25.32
N PHE A 304 7.82 3.01 -25.54
CA PHE A 304 8.41 3.79 -24.45
C PHE A 304 7.37 4.59 -23.66
N GLU A 305 6.27 5.00 -24.29
CA GLU A 305 5.12 5.60 -23.60
C GLU A 305 4.35 4.62 -22.68
N ARG A 306 4.57 3.31 -22.83
CA ARG A 306 3.91 2.24 -22.05
C ARG A 306 4.82 1.59 -21.03
N ILE A 307 6.14 1.71 -21.19
CA ILE A 307 7.14 1.07 -20.35
C ILE A 307 7.79 2.13 -19.45
N ASP A 308 7.80 1.87 -18.17
CA ASP A 308 8.46 2.70 -17.17
C ASP A 308 9.91 2.25 -16.96
N VAL A 309 10.80 3.22 -16.73
CA VAL A 309 12.16 2.98 -16.25
C VAL A 309 12.33 3.81 -14.99
N ALA A 310 12.51 3.13 -13.86
CA ALA A 310 12.67 3.76 -12.57
C ALA A 310 14.12 3.63 -12.08
N TYR A 311 14.67 4.74 -11.60
CA TYR A 311 15.99 4.81 -10.98
C TYR A 311 15.85 5.14 -9.50
N TYR A 312 16.50 4.33 -8.66
CA TYR A 312 16.60 4.54 -7.22
C TYR A 312 18.08 4.59 -6.87
N GLU A 313 18.62 5.81 -6.70
CA GLU A 313 20.05 6.06 -6.48
C GLU A 313 20.65 5.12 -5.41
N GLY A 314 21.58 4.27 -5.84
CA GLY A 314 22.26 3.31 -4.97
C GLY A 314 21.40 2.19 -4.40
N ASP A 315 20.19 1.96 -4.90
CA ASP A 315 19.31 0.85 -4.52
C ASP A 315 18.88 -0.03 -5.71
N ALA A 316 18.40 0.55 -6.81
CA ALA A 316 17.83 -0.21 -7.91
C ALA A 316 17.75 0.55 -9.23
N ALA A 317 17.84 -0.20 -10.32
CA ALA A 317 17.30 0.18 -11.63
C ALA A 317 16.18 -0.83 -11.97
N GLU A 318 15.05 -0.34 -12.48
CA GLU A 318 13.86 -1.15 -12.72
C GLU A 318 13.19 -0.81 -14.05
N ILE A 319 12.78 -1.84 -14.79
CA ILE A 319 11.87 -1.76 -15.93
C ILE A 319 10.52 -2.33 -15.51
N GLY A 320 9.45 -1.54 -15.67
CA GLY A 320 8.07 -1.88 -15.33
C GLY A 320 7.07 -1.44 -16.41
N SER A 321 5.82 -1.87 -16.33
CA SER A 321 4.76 -1.41 -17.25
C SER A 321 3.92 -0.32 -16.61
N LEU A 322 3.71 0.80 -17.31
CA LEU A 322 2.83 1.89 -16.87
C LEU A 322 1.35 1.49 -16.87
N GLU A 323 1.00 0.42 -17.60
CA GLU A 323 -0.34 -0.15 -17.65
C GLU A 323 -0.66 -0.97 -16.39
N LEU A 324 0.36 -1.39 -15.64
CA LEU A 324 0.22 -2.06 -14.35
C LEU A 324 0.46 -1.04 -13.24
N ASN A 325 -0.56 -0.80 -12.42
CA ASN A 325 -0.47 0.15 -11.32
C ASN A 325 -1.40 -0.25 -10.16
N LYS A 326 -1.21 0.39 -9.00
CA LYS A 326 -1.96 0.09 -7.78
C LYS A 326 -3.48 0.19 -7.98
N VAL A 327 -3.97 1.06 -8.87
CA VAL A 327 -5.42 1.18 -9.17
C VAL A 327 -5.94 -0.10 -9.82
N VAL A 328 -5.30 -0.53 -10.92
CA VAL A 328 -5.68 -1.78 -11.62
C VAL A 328 -5.61 -2.98 -10.68
N GLY A 329 -4.58 -3.04 -9.84
CA GLY A 329 -4.45 -4.07 -8.82
C GLY A 329 -5.57 -4.06 -7.78
N VAL A 330 -5.95 -2.89 -7.29
CA VAL A 330 -7.05 -2.72 -6.33
C VAL A 330 -8.39 -3.09 -6.97
N GLU A 331 -8.66 -2.65 -8.21
CA GLU A 331 -9.88 -3.04 -8.94
C GLU A 331 -10.00 -4.56 -9.06
N ALA A 332 -8.94 -5.24 -9.50
CA ALA A 332 -8.92 -6.70 -9.59
C ALA A 332 -9.08 -7.37 -8.21
N ALA A 333 -8.50 -6.82 -7.15
CA ALA A 333 -8.68 -7.34 -5.79
C ALA A 333 -10.14 -7.21 -5.32
N LEU A 334 -10.79 -6.08 -5.57
CA LEU A 334 -12.20 -5.86 -5.24
C LEU A 334 -13.12 -6.82 -6.00
N ASP A 335 -12.83 -7.06 -7.28
CA ASP A 335 -13.58 -8.03 -8.10
C ASP A 335 -13.48 -9.46 -7.54
N VAL A 336 -12.27 -9.92 -7.19
CA VAL A 336 -12.07 -11.26 -6.59
C VAL A 336 -12.76 -11.36 -5.23
N LEU A 337 -12.71 -10.30 -4.42
CA LEU A 337 -13.42 -10.22 -3.14
C LEU A 337 -14.95 -10.10 -3.29
N GLY A 338 -15.46 -9.87 -4.50
CA GLY A 338 -16.89 -9.74 -4.78
C GLY A 338 -17.49 -8.40 -4.31
N ILE A 339 -16.66 -7.36 -4.17
CA ILE A 339 -17.07 -6.03 -3.71
C ILE A 339 -17.49 -5.19 -4.91
N THR A 340 -18.80 -5.11 -5.14
CA THR A 340 -19.38 -4.44 -6.33
C THR A 340 -19.70 -2.95 -6.13
N ASP A 341 -19.80 -2.51 -4.88
CA ASP A 341 -20.05 -1.11 -4.51
C ASP A 341 -19.11 -0.72 -3.35
N PRO A 342 -17.82 -0.50 -3.64
CA PRO A 342 -16.85 -0.19 -2.61
C PRO A 342 -17.09 1.21 -2.03
N PHE A 343 -16.93 1.31 -0.71
CA PHE A 343 -16.62 2.54 0.00
C PHE A 343 -15.36 2.26 0.82
N ALA A 344 -14.20 2.50 0.21
CA ALA A 344 -12.90 2.09 0.71
C ALA A 344 -12.28 3.14 1.63
N LEU A 345 -11.58 2.71 2.68
CA LEU A 345 -10.54 3.54 3.28
C LEU A 345 -9.23 3.25 2.56
N VAL A 346 -8.66 4.24 1.87
CA VAL A 346 -7.35 4.16 1.23
C VAL A 346 -6.31 4.85 2.11
N MET A 347 -5.29 4.12 2.57
CA MET A 347 -4.18 4.66 3.35
C MET A 347 -2.86 4.50 2.60
N GLY A 348 -2.10 5.60 2.46
CA GLY A 348 -0.80 5.57 1.79
C GLY A 348 -0.01 6.89 1.92
N ASP A 349 1.26 6.85 1.55
CA ASP A 349 2.19 7.99 1.70
C ASP A 349 2.80 8.47 0.37
N SER A 350 2.74 7.63 -0.67
CA SER A 350 3.47 7.83 -1.92
C SER A 350 2.58 8.32 -3.07
N LYS A 351 3.21 8.74 -4.19
CA LYS A 351 2.51 9.08 -5.43
C LYS A 351 1.69 7.91 -6.00
N SER A 352 2.15 6.67 -5.80
CA SER A 352 1.42 5.48 -6.27
C SER A 352 0.10 5.30 -5.50
N ASP A 353 0.09 5.65 -4.22
CA ASP A 353 -1.10 5.61 -3.37
C ASP A 353 -2.06 6.77 -3.67
N LEU A 354 -1.50 7.95 -3.98
CA LEU A 354 -2.30 9.11 -4.42
C LEU A 354 -3.22 8.74 -5.57
N ARG A 355 -2.74 7.99 -6.57
CA ARG A 355 -3.57 7.54 -7.71
C ARG A 355 -4.77 6.71 -7.27
N VAL A 356 -4.62 5.87 -6.24
CA VAL A 356 -5.72 5.08 -5.67
C VAL A 356 -6.68 5.97 -4.89
N MET A 357 -6.15 6.96 -4.14
CA MET A 357 -6.97 7.95 -3.42
C MET A 357 -7.78 8.83 -4.37
N GLU A 358 -7.18 9.29 -5.46
CA GLU A 358 -7.84 10.03 -6.53
C GLU A 358 -8.93 9.18 -7.19
N TRP A 359 -8.61 7.92 -7.53
CA TRP A 359 -9.58 6.99 -8.11
C TRP A 359 -10.80 6.78 -7.21
N VAL A 360 -10.63 6.55 -5.90
CA VAL A 360 -11.81 6.40 -5.02
C VAL A 360 -12.61 7.69 -4.86
N ALA A 361 -11.96 8.86 -4.88
CA ALA A 361 -12.64 10.14 -4.76
C ALA A 361 -13.42 10.50 -6.04
N GLU A 362 -12.85 10.23 -7.21
CA GLU A 362 -13.50 10.44 -8.52
C GLU A 362 -14.74 9.56 -8.70
N ASN A 363 -14.75 8.38 -8.08
CA ASN A 363 -15.85 7.41 -8.16
C ASN A 363 -16.83 7.47 -6.97
N ASP A 364 -16.65 8.42 -6.03
CA ASP A 364 -17.43 8.50 -4.78
C ASP A 364 -17.45 7.17 -4.01
N SER A 365 -16.31 6.48 -4.03
CA SER A 365 -16.16 5.09 -3.60
C SER A 365 -15.15 4.93 -2.47
N GLY A 366 -14.84 5.99 -1.73
CA GLY A 366 -13.97 5.90 -0.56
C GLY A 366 -13.44 7.21 -0.01
N LEU A 367 -12.50 7.05 0.93
CA LEU A 367 -11.82 8.09 1.70
C LEU A 367 -10.31 7.91 1.54
N GLY A 368 -9.59 9.01 1.31
CA GLY A 368 -8.12 9.02 1.33
C GLY A 368 -7.58 9.48 2.68
N ALA A 369 -6.61 8.75 3.24
CA ALA A 369 -5.93 9.11 4.47
C ALA A 369 -4.41 8.90 4.35
N ALA A 370 -3.62 9.79 4.96
CA ALA A 370 -2.17 9.76 4.81
C ALA A 370 -1.43 10.09 6.13
N PRO A 371 -0.22 9.53 6.33
CA PRO A 371 0.62 9.94 7.44
C PRO A 371 1.18 11.36 7.22
N GLU A 372 1.49 12.09 8.29
CA GLU A 372 1.98 13.49 8.22
C GLU A 372 3.28 13.69 7.41
N HIS A 373 4.04 12.61 7.18
CA HIS A 373 5.31 12.61 6.45
C HIS A 373 5.19 12.12 5.01
N ALA A 374 3.97 11.87 4.54
CA ALA A 374 3.68 11.56 3.15
C ALA A 374 4.19 12.66 2.20
N SER A 375 4.28 12.32 0.93
CA SER A 375 4.67 13.27 -0.12
C SER A 375 3.76 14.52 -0.13
N ALA A 376 4.32 15.65 -0.60
CA ALA A 376 3.60 16.92 -0.58
C ALA A 376 2.28 16.88 -1.34
N ASP A 377 2.24 16.17 -2.48
CA ASP A 377 1.05 16.02 -3.31
C ASP A 377 -0.04 15.19 -2.59
N VAL A 378 0.35 14.10 -1.91
CA VAL A 378 -0.55 13.30 -1.08
C VAL A 378 -1.16 14.14 0.05
N LEU A 379 -0.32 14.89 0.77
CA LEU A 379 -0.80 15.74 1.86
C LEU A 379 -1.71 16.88 1.36
N ALA A 380 -1.45 17.41 0.17
CA ALA A 380 -2.32 18.41 -0.44
C ALA A 380 -3.70 17.82 -0.72
N PHE A 381 -3.75 16.66 -1.39
CA PHE A 381 -4.99 15.96 -1.71
C PHE A 381 -5.82 15.62 -0.45
N VAL A 382 -5.21 15.01 0.57
CA VAL A 382 -5.93 14.60 1.78
C VAL A 382 -6.46 15.81 2.57
N ARG A 383 -5.74 16.94 2.57
CA ARG A 383 -6.20 18.18 3.22
C ARG A 383 -7.33 18.88 2.46
N GLU A 384 -7.42 18.71 1.15
CA GLU A 384 -8.49 19.31 0.33
C GLU A 384 -9.79 18.50 0.36
N THR A 385 -9.72 17.22 0.74
CA THR A 385 -10.85 16.29 0.74
C THR A 385 -11.53 16.17 2.11
N ASP A 386 -10.94 15.38 3.02
CA ASP A 386 -11.54 15.02 4.32
C ASP A 386 -10.62 15.30 5.52
N GLU A 387 -9.43 15.86 5.28
CA GLU A 387 -8.42 16.22 6.29
C GLU A 387 -7.97 15.02 7.17
N LEU A 388 -8.00 13.81 6.61
CA LEU A 388 -7.66 12.55 7.29
C LEU A 388 -6.14 12.31 7.35
N VAL A 389 -5.45 13.12 8.15
CA VAL A 389 -4.01 13.01 8.37
C VAL A 389 -3.71 12.41 9.74
N PHE A 390 -2.73 11.50 9.83
CA PHE A 390 -2.32 10.86 11.09
C PHE A 390 -0.80 10.88 11.32
N ASP A 391 -0.38 10.78 12.58
CA ASP A 391 1.04 10.82 12.94
C ASP A 391 1.81 9.59 12.42
N ARG A 392 3.12 9.75 12.18
CA ARG A 392 4.02 8.66 11.75
C ARG A 392 3.94 7.46 12.70
N GLY A 393 3.63 6.27 12.18
CA GLY A 393 3.48 5.05 12.99
C GLY A 393 2.22 4.98 13.85
N ARG A 394 1.24 5.87 13.59
CA ARG A 394 -0.04 5.94 14.31
C ARG A 394 -1.23 5.61 13.41
N ALA A 395 -1.06 4.67 12.46
CA ALA A 395 -2.13 4.18 11.59
C ALA A 395 -3.40 3.74 12.36
N ALA A 396 -3.22 3.19 13.57
CA ALA A 396 -4.31 2.85 14.49
C ALA A 396 -5.26 4.03 14.79
N ASP A 397 -4.76 5.27 14.82
CA ASP A 397 -5.62 6.44 15.08
C ASP A 397 -6.61 6.70 13.93
N MET A 398 -6.21 6.40 12.69
CA MET A 398 -7.12 6.47 11.54
C MET A 398 -8.11 5.31 11.57
N LEU A 399 -7.63 4.08 11.80
CA LEU A 399 -8.46 2.89 11.90
C LEU A 399 -9.55 3.01 12.98
N ARG A 400 -9.25 3.62 14.15
CA ARG A 400 -10.24 3.91 15.21
C ARG A 400 -11.32 4.91 14.76
N THR A 401 -10.97 5.87 13.92
CA THR A 401 -11.93 6.81 13.32
C THR A 401 -12.89 6.07 12.40
N ILE A 402 -12.35 5.20 11.54
CA ILE A 402 -13.16 4.42 10.60
C ILE A 402 -14.00 3.35 11.32
N TYR A 403 -13.49 2.79 12.42
CA TYR A 403 -14.26 1.89 13.26
C TYR A 403 -15.50 2.61 13.83
N ALA A 404 -15.30 3.83 14.37
CA ALA A 404 -16.42 4.64 14.86
C ALA A 404 -17.40 5.02 13.74
N LEU A 405 -16.91 5.29 12.52
CA LEU A 405 -17.76 5.54 11.34
C LEU A 405 -18.67 4.34 11.06
N ASN A 406 -18.11 3.14 10.99
CA ASN A 406 -18.86 1.91 10.72
C ASN A 406 -19.90 1.63 11.81
N ARG A 407 -19.54 1.85 13.08
CA ARG A 407 -20.47 1.70 14.21
C ARG A 407 -21.60 2.74 14.17
N LEU A 408 -21.33 3.99 13.76
CA LEU A 408 -22.35 5.02 13.59
C LEU A 408 -23.30 4.71 12.42
N ALA A 409 -22.77 4.19 11.31
CA ALA A 409 -23.55 3.79 10.15
C ALA A 409 -24.50 2.62 10.45
N ALA A 410 -24.11 1.72 11.37
CA ALA A 410 -24.96 0.61 11.81
C ALA A 410 -26.18 1.01 12.64
N LEU A 411 -26.34 2.31 12.96
CA LEU A 411 -27.51 2.85 13.67
C LEU A 411 -28.68 3.19 12.75
N ASP A 412 -28.47 3.19 11.43
CA ASP A 412 -29.49 3.40 10.40
C ASP A 412 -30.10 2.07 9.96
#